data_AF-I4YRZ5-F1
#
_entry.id   AF-I4YRZ5-F1
#
_cell.length_a   1.000
_cell.length_b   1.000
_cell.length_c   1.000
_cell.angle_alpha   90.00
_cell.angle_beta   90.00
_cell.angle_gamma   90.00
#
_symmetry.space_group_name_H-M   'P 1'
#
loop_
_entity.id
_entity.type
_entity.pdbx_description
1 polymer ?
#
loop_
_entity_poly.entity_id
_entity_poly.type
_entity_poly.pdbx_seq_one_letter_code
_entity_poly.pdbx_strand_id
1 'polypeptide(L)' 'MDGKISEHTVELVAQAIHEAEHQVCSWETEPSIRREHFRQCARNAITLLDEDIGVLLVALKEAIAERRVGTTGALV' A
#
# COMPACT_ATOMS: atom_id res chain seq x y z
N MET A 1 -11.19 -3.86 8.71
CA MET A 1 -10.55 -5.06 8.12
C MET A 1 -9.36 -5.37 8.99
N ASP A 2 -9.42 -6.40 9.84
CA ASP A 2 -8.21 -6.92 10.49
C ASP A 2 -7.43 -7.73 9.44
N GLY A 3 -6.95 -7.01 8.43
CA GLY A 3 -6.18 -7.54 7.31
C GLY A 3 -4.76 -7.78 7.78
N LYS A 4 -4.54 -8.92 8.44
CA LYS A 4 -3.18 -9.37 8.77
C LYS A 4 -2.36 -9.35 7.48
N ILE A 5 -1.39 -8.44 7.40
CA ILE A 5 -0.44 -8.41 6.29
C ILE A 5 0.26 -9.77 6.28
N SER A 6 0.21 -10.46 5.14
CA SER A 6 0.88 -11.75 4.99
C SER A 6 2.40 -11.54 5.07
N GLU A 7 3.09 -12.33 5.91
CA GLU A 7 4.56 -12.28 6.00
C GLU A 7 5.22 -12.52 4.63
N HIS A 8 4.57 -13.28 3.74
CA HIS A 8 5.03 -13.45 2.36
C HIS A 8 5.01 -12.14 1.56
N THR A 9 3.95 -11.34 1.71
CA THR A 9 3.85 -10.03 1.06
C THR A 9 4.88 -9.06 1.62
N VAL A 10 5.11 -9.09 2.94
CA VAL A 10 6.16 -8.30 3.58
C VAL A 10 7.53 -8.64 3.00
N GLU A 11 7.86 -9.93 2.85
CA GLU A 11 9.16 -10.36 2.30
C GLU A 11 9.35 -9.89 0.86
N LEU A 12 8.33 -10.03 0.01
CA LEU A 12 8.40 -9.59 -1.39
C LEU A 12 8.61 -8.07 -1.51
N VAL A 13 7.88 -7.29 -0.71
CA VAL A 13 8.02 -5.83 -0.73
C VAL A 13 9.37 -5.41 -0.14
N ALA A 14 9.84 -6.07 0.93
CA ALA A 14 11.14 -5.81 1.52
C ALA A 14 12.28 -6.05 0.53
N GLN A 15 12.21 -7.17 -0.20
CA GLN A 15 13.16 -7.50 -1.26
C GLN A 15 13.11 -6.45 -2.39
N ALA A 16 11.92 -6.06 -2.84
CA ALA A 16 11.79 -5.05 -3.89
C ALA A 16 12.36 -3.67 -3.49
N ILE A 17 12.16 -3.27 -2.22
CA ILE A 17 12.76 -2.04 -1.67
C ILE A 17 14.29 -2.16 -1.65
N HIS A 18 14.82 -3.28 -1.16
CA HIS A 18 16.27 -3.53 -1.12
C HIS A 18 16.89 -3.51 -2.52
N GLU A 19 16.30 -4.20 -3.49
CA GLU A 19 16.77 -4.26 -4.88
C GLU A 19 16.73 -2.88 -5.55
N ALA A 20 15.71 -2.06 -5.26
CA ALA A 20 15.61 -0.69 -5.77
C ALA A 20 16.71 0.22 -5.20
N GLU A 21 17.05 0.07 -3.92
CA GLU A 21 18.11 0.84 -3.26
C GLU A 21 19.53 0.31 -3.56
N HIS A 22 19.68 -1.00 -3.74
CA HIS A 22 20.96 -1.69 -3.78
C HIS A 22 21.06 -2.63 -4.99
N GLN A 23 21.27 -2.06 -6.17
CA GLN A 23 21.37 -2.80 -7.43
C GLN A 23 22.53 -3.83 -7.52
N VAL A 24 23.46 -3.82 -6.56
CA VAL A 24 24.70 -4.61 -6.61
C VAL A 24 24.73 -5.74 -5.58
N CYS A 25 23.96 -5.63 -4.49
CA CYS A 25 23.95 -6.61 -3.40
C CYS A 25 22.75 -7.55 -3.54
N SER A 26 22.97 -8.85 -3.36
CA SER A 26 21.88 -9.84 -3.37
C SER A 26 21.16 -9.85 -2.02
N TRP A 27 19.82 -9.83 -2.06
CA TRP A 27 18.94 -9.96 -0.90
C TRP A 27 19.30 -11.15 -0.01
N GLU A 28 19.63 -12.30 -0.62
CA GLU A 28 19.98 -13.53 0.11
C GLU A 28 21.28 -13.42 0.92
N THR A 29 22.17 -12.52 0.50
CA THR A 29 23.45 -12.27 1.18
C THR A 29 23.37 -11.15 2.21
N GLU A 30 22.23 -10.47 2.30
CA GLU A 30 22.04 -9.33 3.17
C GLU A 30 22.00 -9.78 4.66
N PRO A 31 22.72 -9.09 5.56
CA PRO A 31 22.68 -9.39 6.98
C PRO A 31 21.25 -9.40 7.52
N SER A 32 20.92 -10.34 8.40
CA SER A 32 19.57 -10.50 8.97
C SER A 32 19.02 -9.23 9.60
N ILE A 33 19.88 -8.44 10.25
CA ILE A 33 19.52 -7.14 10.85
C ILE A 33 19.04 -6.16 9.79
N ARG A 34 19.73 -6.09 8.64
CA ARG A 34 19.33 -5.23 7.52
C ARG A 34 18.07 -5.75 6.85
N ARG A 35 17.92 -7.06 6.68
CA ARG A 35 16.68 -7.65 6.15
C ARG A 35 15.47 -7.32 7.02
N GLU A 36 15.60 -7.38 8.35
CA GLU A 36 14.49 -6.99 9.24
C GLU A 36 14.14 -5.51 9.13
N HIS A 37 15.14 -4.64 8.93
CA HIS A 37 14.88 -3.22 8.64
C HIS A 37 14.03 -3.04 7.38
N PHE A 38 14.37 -3.71 6.28
CA PHE A 38 13.57 -3.67 5.06
C PHE A 38 12.18 -4.27 5.23
N ARG A 39 12.01 -5.33 6.03
CA ARG A 39 10.68 -5.85 6.39
C ARG A 39 9.85 -4.83 7.16
N GLN A 40 10.47 -4.09 8.08
CA GLN A 40 9.76 -3.03 8.78
C GLN A 40 9.35 -1.90 7.84
N CYS A 41 10.22 -1.50 6.90
CA CYS A 41 9.86 -0.55 5.85
C CYS A 41 8.70 -1.06 4.99
N ALA A 42 8.71 -2.34 4.61
CA ALA A 42 7.64 -2.97 3.85
C ALA A 42 6.31 -2.96 4.61
N ARG A 43 6.30 -3.33 5.91
CA ARG A 43 5.11 -3.26 6.76
C ARG A 43 4.54 -1.84 6.80
N ASN A 44 5.40 -0.85 7.02
CA ASN A 44 4.99 0.55 7.09
C ASN A 44 4.43 1.04 5.74
N ALA A 45 5.08 0.68 4.63
CA ALA A 45 4.63 1.06 3.28
C ALA A 45 3.27 0.44 2.93
N ILE A 46 3.07 -0.84 3.26
CA ILE A 46 1.79 -1.53 3.02
C ILE A 46 0.68 -0.88 3.85
N THR A 47 0.92 -0.59 5.13
CA THR A 47 -0.07 0.08 5.99
C THR A 47 -0.42 1.46 5.47
N LEU A 48 0.59 2.29 5.13
CA LEU A 48 0.35 3.64 4.63
C LEU A 48 -0.45 3.63 3.31
N LEU A 49 -0.09 2.73 2.39
CA LEU A 49 -0.80 2.60 1.12
C LEU A 49 -2.23 2.08 1.29
N ASP A 50 -2.48 1.17 2.24
CA ASP A 50 -3.84 0.70 2.54
C ASP A 50 -4.72 1.84 3.08
N GLU A 51 -4.16 2.67 3.96
CA GLU A 51 -4.83 3.86 4.49
C GLU A 51 -5.13 4.88 3.38
N ASP A 52 -4.13 5.23 2.56
CA ASP A 52 -4.27 6.21 1.47
C ASP A 52 -5.22 5.72 0.37
N ILE A 53 -5.14 4.43 -0.01
CA ILE A 53 -6.08 3.83 -0.99
C ILE A 53 -7.49 3.82 -0.41
N GLY A 54 -7.65 3.54 0.89
CA GLY A 54 -8.92 3.62 1.59
C GLY A 54 -9.56 5.00 1.46
N VAL A 55 -8.79 6.05 1.74
CA VAL A 55 -9.24 7.45 1.61
C VAL A 55 -9.66 7.77 0.17
N LEU A 56 -8.85 7.40 -0.82
CA LEU A 56 -9.17 7.62 -2.24
C LEU A 56 -10.47 6.93 -2.65
N LEU A 57 -10.70 5.69 -2.21
CA LEU A 57 -11.92 4.94 -2.52
C LEU A 57 -13.16 5.56 -1.86
N VAL A 58 -13.04 6.12 -0.66
CA VAL A 58 -14.14 6.86 -0.01
C VAL A 58 -14.48 8.10 -0.81
N ALA A 59 -13.48 8.93 -1.13
CA ALA A 59 -13.67 10.16 -1.91
C ALA A 59 -14.32 9.87 -3.28
N LEU A 60 -13.90 8.79 -3.96
CA LEU A 60 -14.50 8.37 -5.23
C LEU A 60 -15.97 7.95 -5.08
N LYS A 61 -16.32 7.23 -4.01
CA LYS A 61 -17.72 6.83 -3.75
C LYS A 61 -18.60 8.04 -3.48
N GLU A 62 -18.11 9.00 -2.70
CA GLU A 62 -18.80 10.27 -2.42
C GLU A 62 -19.03 11.06 -3.70
N ALA A 63 -18.00 11.25 -4.52
CA ALA A 63 -18.10 11.94 -5.81
C ALA A 63 -19.10 11.26 -6.78
N ILE A 64 -19.13 9.92 -6.81
CA ILE A 64 -20.11 9.17 -7.61
C ILE A 64 -21.54 9.38 -7.06
N ALA A 65 -21.71 9.38 -5.74
CA ALA A 65 -23.01 9.60 -5.09
C ALA A 65 -23.53 11.02 -5.37
N GLU A 66 -22.69 12.04 -5.25
CA GLU A 66 -23.01 13.44 -5.56
C GLU A 66 -23.45 13.61 -7.02
N ARG A 67 -22.76 12.96 -7.97
CA ARG A 67 -23.16 12.96 -9.39
C ARG A 67 -24.55 12.35 -9.63
N ARG A 68 -24.91 11.31 -8.87
CA ARG A 68 -26.25 10.68 -8.98
C ARG A 68 -27.34 11.59 -8.41
N VAL A 69 -27.07 12.31 -7.33
CA VAL A 69 -28.03 13.25 -6.72
C VAL A 69 -28.21 14.50 -7.60
N GLY A 70 -27.15 15.04 -8.19
CA GLY A 70 -27.22 16.20 -9.08
C GLY A 70 -27.95 15.94 -10.42
N THR A 71 -28.00 14.69 -10.88
CA THR A 71 -28.71 14.34 -12.13
C THR A 71 -30.22 14.31 -11.94
N THR A 72 -30.72 14.03 -10.73
CA THR A 72 -32.16 13.98 -10.43
C THR A 72 -32.75 15.37 -10.15
N GLY A 73 -31.92 16.36 -9.81
CA GLY A 73 -32.35 17.75 -9.56
C GLY A 73 -32.50 18.63 -10.81
N ALA A 74 -32.07 18.17 -12.00
CA ALA A 74 -32.13 18.93 -13.25
C ALA A 74 -33.38 18.63 -14.11
N LEU A 75 -34.32 17.83 -13.60
CA LEU A 75 -35.62 17.58 -14.21
C LEU A 75 -36.72 18.11 -13.28
N VAL A 76 -36.87 19.43 -13.22
CA VAL A 76 -38.11 20.10 -12.77
C VAL A 76 -38.40 21.24 -13.72
#